data_AF-A0A356PZ60-F1
#
_entry.id   AF-A0A356PZ60-F1
#
_cell.length_a   1.000
_cell.length_b   1.000
_cell.length_c   1.000
_cell.angle_alpha   90.00
_cell.angle_beta   90.00
_cell.angle_gamma   90.00
#
_symmetry.space_group_name_H-M   'P 1'
#
loop_
_entity.id
_entity.type
_entity.pdbx_description
1 polymer ?
#
loop_
_entity_poly.entity_id
_entity_poly.type
_entity_poly.pdbx_seq_one_letter_code
_entity_poly.pdbx_strand_id
1 'polypeptide(L)' 'QLRDMYFGNYTRALYIAQTDDEGLRQKARRAADELGLTYDYRFTGYGAFPDFVADAITASTSQTSQQKQRR' A
#
# COMPACT_ATOMS: atom_id res chain seq x y z
N GLN A 1 -18.93 -6.67 23.18
CA GLN A 1 -18.49 -5.99 24.41
C GLN A 1 -17.03 -5.52 24.33
N LEU A 2 -16.07 -6.33 23.85
CA LEU A 2 -14.68 -5.85 23.67
C LEU A 2 -14.53 -4.71 22.66
N ARG A 3 -15.36 -4.72 21.60
CA ARG A 3 -15.37 -3.69 20.56
C ARG A 3 -15.47 -2.29 21.13
N ASP A 4 -16.45 -2.04 22.00
CA ASP A 4 -16.70 -0.71 22.53
C ASP A 4 -15.61 -0.29 23.53
N MET A 5 -14.98 -1.24 24.23
CA MET A 5 -13.81 -1.00 25.09
C MET A 5 -12.57 -0.62 24.28
N TYR A 6 -12.30 -1.30 23.16
CA TYR A 6 -11.13 -1.02 22.32
C TYR A 6 -11.32 0.19 21.41
N PHE A 7 -12.52 0.39 20.88
CA PHE A 7 -12.81 1.37 19.83
C PHE A 7 -13.65 2.56 20.30
N GLY A 8 -14.05 2.63 21.57
CA GLY A 8 -14.98 3.65 22.07
C GLY A 8 -14.51 5.11 21.96
N ASN A 9 -13.21 5.34 21.80
CA ASN A 9 -12.62 6.67 21.58
C ASN A 9 -12.29 6.97 20.10
N TYR A 10 -12.54 6.02 19.21
CA TYR A 10 -12.25 6.18 17.79
C TYR A 10 -13.54 6.55 17.06
N THR A 11 -13.41 7.45 16.09
CA THR A 11 -14.56 7.91 15.29
C THR A 11 -14.46 7.45 13.84
N ARG A 12 -13.30 6.93 13.43
CA ARG A 12 -12.96 6.73 12.02
C ARG A 12 -12.06 5.52 11.79
N ALA A 13 -12.40 4.75 10.76
CA ALA A 13 -11.57 3.72 10.16
C ALA A 13 -11.03 4.24 8.81
N LEU A 14 -9.72 4.45 8.73
CA LEU A 14 -9.04 4.90 7.52
C LEU A 14 -8.40 3.70 6.81
N TYR A 15 -8.88 3.39 5.60
CA TYR A 15 -8.26 2.40 4.72
C TYR A 15 -7.22 3.06 3.81
N ILE A 16 -5.94 2.72 4.01
CA ILE A 16 -4.82 3.18 3.17
C ILE A 16 -4.48 2.08 2.17
N ALA A 17 -4.59 2.37 0.87
CA ALA A 17 -4.42 1.39 -0.19
C ALA A 17 -3.24 1.70 -1.12
N GLN A 18 -2.43 0.68 -1.38
CA GLN A 18 -1.35 0.70 -2.37
C GLN A 18 -1.84 0.28 -3.76
N THR A 19 -2.89 -0.53 -3.82
CA THR A 19 -3.50 -1.05 -5.05
C THR A 19 -4.97 -0.67 -5.10
N ASP A 20 -5.53 -0.59 -6.31
CA ASP A 20 -6.96 -0.44 -6.50
C ASP A 20 -7.60 -1.83 -6.55
N ASP A 21 -7.99 -2.33 -5.38
CA ASP A 21 -8.69 -3.60 -5.22
C ASP A 21 -10.06 -3.35 -4.55
N GLU A 22 -11.11 -3.49 -5.36
CA GLU A 22 -12.49 -3.26 -4.95
C GLU A 22 -12.94 -4.26 -3.88
N GLY A 23 -12.44 -5.49 -3.90
CA GLY A 23 -12.74 -6.50 -2.87
C GLY A 23 -12.16 -6.13 -1.51
N LEU A 24 -10.95 -5.58 -1.47
CA LEU A 24 -10.34 -5.06 -0.24
C LEU A 24 -11.07 -3.81 0.27
N ARG A 25 -11.49 -2.91 -0.63
CA ARG A 25 -12.28 -1.72 -0.26
C ARG A 25 -13.60 -2.11 0.41
N GLN A 26 -14.32 -3.09 -0.14
CA GLN A 26 -15.57 -3.59 0.44
C GLN A 26 -15.37 -4.25 1.81
N LYS A 27 -14.31 -5.06 1.97
CA LYS A 27 -13.96 -5.64 3.28
C LYS A 27 -13.68 -4.58 4.33
N ALA A 28 -12.92 -3.54 3.97
CA ALA A 28 -12.60 -2.45 4.89
C ALA A 28 -13.83 -1.64 5.29
N ARG A 29 -14.76 -1.40 4.34
CA ARG A 29 -16.03 -0.74 4.62
C ARG A 29 -16.90 -1.57 5.56
N ARG A 30 -17.05 -2.87 5.30
CA ARG A 30 -17.78 -3.76 6.20
C ARG A 30 -17.18 -3.78 7.61
N ALA A 31 -15.86 -3.80 7.73
CA ALA A 31 -15.20 -3.73 9.03
C ALA A 31 -15.50 -2.40 9.74
N ALA A 32 -15.50 -1.27 9.03
CA ALA A 32 -15.87 0.02 9.62
C ALA A 32 -17.33 0.03 10.11
N ASP A 33 -18.26 -0.55 9.34
CA ASP A 33 -19.67 -0.68 9.72
C ASP A 33 -19.82 -1.59 10.95
N GLU A 34 -19.12 -2.73 10.98
CA GLU A 34 -19.08 -3.64 12.14
C GLU A 34 -18.46 -2.99 13.38
N LEU A 35 -17.62 -1.99 13.21
CA LEU A 35 -17.02 -1.21 14.29
C LEU A 35 -17.82 0.04 14.68
N GLY A 36 -18.80 0.45 13.87
CA GLY A 36 -19.54 1.70 14.05
C GLY A 36 -18.69 2.95 13.81
N LEU A 37 -17.66 2.85 12.97
CA LEU A 37 -16.71 3.93 12.68
C LEU A 37 -16.99 4.53 11.31
N THR A 38 -16.73 5.83 11.15
CA THR A 38 -16.77 6.47 9.82
C THR A 38 -15.72 5.85 8.92
N TYR A 39 -16.11 5.44 7.71
CA TYR A 39 -15.17 4.88 6.74
C TYR A 39 -14.55 5.96 5.86
N ASP A 40 -13.21 6.07 5.90
CA ASP A 40 -12.42 6.89 4.97
C ASP A 40 -11.50 6.00 4.12
N TYR A 41 -11.29 6.41 2.87
CA TYR A 41 -10.38 5.75 1.94
C TYR A 41 -9.29 6.71 1.48
N ARG A 42 -8.05 6.24 1.49
CA ARG A 42 -6.90 6.96 0.96
C ARG A 42 -6.06 6.05 0.09
N PHE A 43 -6.11 6.27 -1.21
CA PHE A 43 -5.16 5.66 -2.14
C PHE A 43 -3.80 6.38 -2.03
N THR A 44 -2.73 5.63 -1.78
CA THR A 44 -1.36 6.13 -1.74
C THR A 44 -0.50 5.60 -2.87
N GLY A 45 -0.91 4.51 -3.52
CA GLY A 45 -0.06 3.82 -4.48
C GLY A 45 1.25 3.32 -3.85
N TYR A 46 2.25 3.08 -4.71
CA TYR A 46 3.59 2.63 -4.30
C TYR A 46 4.63 3.75 -4.19
N GLY A 47 4.24 5.01 -4.41
CA GLY A 47 5.19 6.13 -4.45
C GLY A 47 6.26 5.93 -5.54
N ALA A 48 7.52 6.22 -5.21
CA ALA A 48 8.67 6.11 -6.12
C ALA A 48 9.24 4.68 -6.28
N PHE A 49 8.57 3.66 -5.72
CA PHE A 49 9.06 2.28 -5.80
C PHE A 49 9.18 1.74 -7.24
N PRO A 50 8.23 1.99 -8.16
CA PRO A 50 8.37 1.54 -9.55
C PRO A 50 9.60 2.14 -10.23
N ASP A 51 9.86 3.43 -10.01
CA ASP A 51 11.01 4.15 -10.58
C ASP A 51 12.32 3.58 -10.02
N PHE A 52 12.37 3.33 -8.71
CA PHE A 52 13.52 2.68 -8.07
C PHE A 52 13.84 1.31 -8.69
N VAL A 53 12.82 0.49 -8.95
CA VAL A 53 13.00 -0.82 -9.58
C VAL A 53 13.52 -0.66 -11.03
N ALA A 54 12.99 0.29 -11.79
CA ALA A 54 13.45 0.56 -13.15
C ALA A 54 14.92 1.04 -13.18
N ASP A 55 15.30 1.92 -12.26
CA ASP A 55 16.67 2.41 -12.12
C ASP A 55 17.63 1.29 -11.75
N ALA A 56 17.24 0.42 -10.81
CA ALA A 56 18.05 -0.73 -10.39
C ALA A 56 18.29 -1.74 -11.53
N ILE A 57 17.26 -2.02 -12.35
CA ILE A 57 17.37 -2.87 -13.54
C ILE A 57 18.34 -2.25 -14.56
N THR A 58 18.22 -0.94 -14.78
CA THR A 58 19.07 -0.19 -15.73
C THR A 58 20.54 -0.19 -15.30
N ALA A 59 20.80 0.05 -14.01
CA ALA A 59 22.15 0.03 -13.43
C ALA A 59 22.82 -1.35 -13.56
N SER A 60 22.06 -2.42 -13.32
CA SER A 60 22.55 -3.81 -13.39
C SER A 60 22.93 -4.23 -14.82
N THR A 61 22.17 -3.78 -15.81
CA THR A 61 22.40 -4.12 -17.24
C THR A 61 23.67 -3.45 -17.78
N SER A 62 23.98 -2.23 -17.32
CA SER A 62 25.14 -1.44 -17.77
C SER A 62 26.48 -1.95 -17.21
N GLN A 63 26.46 -2.61 -16.05
CA GLN A 63 27.66 -3.19 -15.43
C GLN A 63 28.13 -4.47 -16.15
N THR A 64 27.20 -5.22 -16.75
CA THR A 64 27.51 -6.48 -17.46
C THR A 64 28.23 -6.24 -18.79
N SER A 65 27.99 -5.09 -19.44
CA SER A 65 28.62 -4.72 -20.72
C SER A 65 30.05 -4.17 -20.54
N GLN A 66 30.34 -3.45 -19.46
CA GLN A 66 31.71 -2.96 -19.17
C GLN A 66 32.70 -4.07 -18.76
N GLN A 67 32.23 -5.17 -18.16
CA GLN A 67 33.10 -6.29 -17.77
C GLN A 67 33.64 -7.07 -19.00
N LYS A 68 32.90 -7.08 -20.11
CA LYS A 68 33.27 -7.83 -21.33
C LYS A 68 34.27 -7.08 -22.23
N GLN A 69 34.45 -5.78 -22.03
CA GLN A 69 35.32 -4.91 -22.83
C GLN A 69 36.71 -4.68 -22.21
N ARG A 70 36.95 -5.21 -21.01
CA ARG A 70 38.27 -5.22 -20.35
C ARG A 70 39.00 -6.59 -20.46
N ARG A 71 38.68 -7.38 -21.49
CA ARG A 71 39.38 -8.61 -21.86
C ARG A 71 39.99 -8.49 -23.24
#